data_AF-A0A9W4RNL4-F1
#
_entry.id   AF-A0A9W4RNL4-F1
#
_cell.length_a   1.000
_cell.length_b   1.000
_cell.length_c   1.000
_cell.angle_alpha   90.00
_cell.angle_beta   90.00
_cell.angle_gamma   90.00
#
_symmetry.space_group_name_H-M   'P 1'
#
loop_
_entity.id
_entity.type
_entity.pdbx_description
1 polymer ?
#
loop_
_entity_poly.entity_id
_entity_poly.type
_entity_poly.pdbx_seq_one_letter_code
_entity_poly.pdbx_strand_id
1 'polypeptide(L)'
;MTFTEDLIASDPEGYRLATQSPFLTAAAAGTCPKSHLSYWLSNDRLYIHSYIRGAGRLLSTVHLPDLVPDDLTTPQKLIIWLTDALCNINRELAFFHKTAAEYRLKLNLPAKDGVVEPTAKLEGLHRFEKLFASFETGEEVLPWLEGAVLFYATEKCYLDAWTGVKDALEPGKDGSDDADGGALRNAFIPNWTNDDFWQFVNAMRVTIEHGVAEAVEAGKASEEELKKRALAVWNQVLLAEKEFWPDMTKEYFGEAESKVIKFSV
;
A
#
# COMPACT_ATOMS: atom_id res chain seq x y z
N MET A 1 3.46 -23.65 -8.92
CA MET A 1 3.19 -22.29 -8.43
C MET A 1 3.79 -22.20 -7.05
N THR A 2 4.35 -21.05 -6.72
CA THR A 2 4.87 -20.72 -5.38
C THR A 2 3.71 -20.39 -4.44
N PHE A 3 3.96 -20.34 -3.13
CA PHE A 3 2.92 -20.11 -2.12
C PHE A 3 2.18 -18.79 -2.36
N THR A 4 2.91 -17.72 -2.66
CA THR A 4 2.38 -16.38 -2.93
C THR A 4 1.70 -16.26 -4.29
N GLU A 5 2.19 -16.96 -5.32
CA GLU A 5 1.48 -17.06 -6.62
C GLU A 5 0.11 -17.73 -6.45
N ASP A 6 0.04 -18.75 -5.60
CA ASP A 6 -1.20 -19.44 -5.26
C ASP A 6 -2.21 -18.52 -4.53
N LEU A 7 -1.74 -17.57 -3.71
CA LEU A 7 -2.60 -16.55 -3.12
C LEU A 7 -3.18 -15.63 -4.20
N ILE A 8 -2.34 -15.15 -5.13
CA ILE A 8 -2.79 -14.29 -6.23
C ILE A 8 -3.81 -15.02 -7.11
N ALA A 9 -3.55 -16.28 -7.45
CA ALA A 9 -4.43 -17.10 -8.28
C ALA A 9 -5.74 -17.49 -7.60
N SER A 10 -5.87 -17.31 -6.29
CA SER A 10 -7.04 -17.74 -5.53
C SER A 10 -8.30 -16.90 -5.76
N ASP A 11 -8.14 -15.61 -6.09
CA ASP A 11 -9.22 -14.69 -6.42
C ASP A 11 -8.80 -13.73 -7.55
N PRO A 12 -8.77 -14.19 -8.81
CA PRO A 12 -8.33 -13.38 -9.94
C PRO A 12 -9.17 -12.11 -10.14
N GLU A 13 -10.48 -12.17 -9.88
CA GLU A 13 -11.36 -11.01 -10.05
C GLU A 13 -11.20 -10.01 -8.91
N GLY A 14 -11.09 -10.47 -7.66
CA GLY A 14 -10.74 -9.61 -6.53
C GLY A 14 -9.39 -8.91 -6.75
N TYR A 15 -8.39 -9.64 -7.24
CA TYR A 15 -7.07 -9.08 -7.56
C TYR A 15 -7.15 -8.04 -8.68
N ARG A 16 -7.91 -8.33 -9.72
CA ARG A 16 -8.15 -7.37 -10.81
C ARG A 16 -8.82 -6.09 -10.30
N LEU A 17 -9.82 -6.20 -9.42
CA LEU A 17 -10.52 -5.04 -8.85
C LEU A 17 -9.66 -4.26 -7.84
N ALA A 18 -8.72 -4.92 -7.17
CA ALA A 18 -7.75 -4.27 -6.29
C ALA A 18 -6.69 -3.48 -7.07
N THR A 19 -6.33 -3.95 -8.27
CA THR A 19 -5.22 -3.40 -9.07
C THR A 19 -5.65 -2.61 -10.31
N GLN A 20 -6.95 -2.59 -10.62
CA GLN A 20 -7.51 -1.85 -11.75
C GLN A 20 -8.75 -1.10 -11.31
N SER A 21 -8.77 0.21 -11.57
CA SER A 21 -9.90 1.09 -11.23
C SER A 21 -10.06 2.21 -12.24
N PRO A 22 -11.23 2.85 -12.31
CA PRO A 22 -11.43 4.05 -13.13
C PRO A 22 -10.44 5.17 -12.80
N PHE A 23 -10.00 5.28 -11.53
CA PHE A 23 -8.97 6.23 -11.12
C PHE A 23 -7.62 5.91 -11.78
N LEU A 24 -7.18 4.66 -11.76
CA LEU A 24 -5.93 4.22 -12.40
C LEU A 24 -6.00 4.39 -13.94
N THR A 25 -7.15 4.12 -14.54
CA THR A 25 -7.37 4.40 -15.98
C THR A 25 -7.26 5.90 -16.28
N ALA A 26 -7.85 6.76 -15.44
CA ALA A 26 -7.76 8.21 -15.59
C ALA A 26 -6.32 8.72 -15.36
N ALA A 27 -5.57 8.09 -14.45
CA ALA A 27 -4.15 8.37 -14.24
C ALA A 27 -3.33 8.11 -15.51
N ALA A 28 -3.51 6.94 -16.14
CA ALA A 28 -2.80 6.61 -17.38
C ALA A 28 -3.13 7.58 -18.53
N ALA A 29 -4.41 7.91 -18.68
CA ALA A 29 -4.91 8.82 -19.71
C ALA A 29 -4.54 10.30 -19.46
N GLY A 30 -4.03 10.65 -18.27
CA GLY A 30 -3.79 12.05 -17.90
C GLY A 30 -5.07 12.86 -17.67
N THR A 31 -6.19 12.19 -17.39
CA THR A 31 -7.51 12.81 -17.19
C THR A 31 -7.93 12.90 -15.72
N CYS A 32 -7.11 12.40 -14.79
CA CYS A 32 -7.36 12.47 -13.36
C CYS A 32 -7.31 13.93 -12.84
N PRO A 33 -8.39 14.50 -12.32
CA PRO A 33 -8.38 15.86 -11.81
C PRO A 33 -7.58 15.99 -10.50
N LYS A 34 -6.97 17.16 -10.27
CA LYS A 34 -6.25 17.47 -9.01
C LYS A 34 -7.07 17.20 -7.75
N SER A 35 -8.39 17.39 -7.78
CA SER A 35 -9.27 17.14 -6.63
C SER A 35 -9.30 15.65 -6.24
N HIS A 36 -9.37 14.77 -7.24
CA HIS A 36 -9.38 13.32 -7.04
C HIS A 36 -8.01 12.83 -6.58
N LEU A 37 -6.94 13.29 -7.25
CA LEU A 37 -5.57 12.98 -6.84
C LEU A 37 -5.31 13.45 -5.41
N SER A 38 -5.70 14.68 -5.06
CA SER A 38 -5.55 15.21 -3.70
C SER A 38 -6.35 14.40 -2.67
N TYR A 39 -7.54 13.94 -3.02
CA TYR A 39 -8.41 13.20 -2.10
C TYR A 39 -7.83 11.83 -1.80
N TRP A 40 -7.41 11.13 -2.84
CA TRP A 40 -6.70 9.86 -2.72
C TRP A 40 -5.38 10.02 -1.94
N LEU A 41 -4.52 10.99 -2.30
CA LEU A 41 -3.24 11.22 -1.65
C LEU A 41 -3.38 11.62 -0.17
N SER A 42 -4.45 12.34 0.19
CA SER A 42 -4.75 12.67 1.59
C SER A 42 -5.13 11.44 2.41
N ASN A 43 -5.82 10.47 1.81
CA ASN A 43 -6.11 9.18 2.44
C ASN A 43 -4.85 8.31 2.54
N ASP A 44 -4.06 8.27 1.48
CA ASP A 44 -2.79 7.51 1.42
C ASP A 44 -1.78 8.00 2.47
N ARG A 45 -1.70 9.31 2.68
CA ARG A 45 -0.92 9.89 3.78
C ARG A 45 -1.39 9.44 5.17
N LEU A 46 -2.68 9.19 5.37
CA LEU A 46 -3.21 8.70 6.64
C LEU A 46 -3.01 7.18 6.78
N TYR A 47 -3.09 6.44 5.67
CA TYR A 47 -2.79 5.02 5.61
C TYR A 47 -1.40 4.70 6.18
N ILE A 48 -0.40 5.55 5.88
CA ILE A 48 0.95 5.49 6.45
C ILE A 48 0.95 5.33 7.98
N HIS A 49 0.03 5.97 8.71
CA HIS A 49 -0.03 5.83 10.17
C HIS A 49 -0.38 4.39 10.61
N SER A 50 -1.29 3.74 9.88
CA SER A 50 -1.69 2.36 10.10
C SER A 50 -0.55 1.40 9.73
N TYR A 51 0.13 1.68 8.62
CA TYR A 51 1.31 0.94 8.19
C TYR A 51 2.41 0.93 9.27
N ILE A 52 2.77 2.10 9.81
CA ILE A 52 3.79 2.23 10.88
C ILE A 52 3.40 1.43 12.12
N ARG A 53 2.14 1.53 12.56
CA ARG A 53 1.63 0.78 13.72
C ARG A 53 1.65 -0.73 13.46
N GLY A 54 1.25 -1.15 12.27
CA GLY A 54 1.34 -2.52 11.80
C GLY A 54 2.76 -3.05 11.84
N ALA A 55 3.73 -2.28 11.34
CA ALA A 55 5.12 -2.70 11.31
C ALA A 55 5.67 -2.92 12.73
N GLY A 56 5.34 -2.03 13.67
CA GLY A 56 5.68 -2.20 15.09
C GLY A 56 5.07 -3.47 15.71
N ARG A 57 3.82 -3.80 15.37
CA ARG A 57 3.16 -5.04 15.82
C ARG A 57 3.82 -6.27 15.23
N LEU A 58 4.09 -6.28 13.92
CA LEU A 58 4.73 -7.41 13.27
C LEU A 58 6.15 -7.63 13.82
N LEU A 59 6.93 -6.57 13.99
CA LEU A 59 8.26 -6.64 14.63
C LEU A 59 8.19 -7.35 15.99
N SER A 60 7.14 -7.11 16.79
CA SER A 60 6.99 -7.75 18.10
C SER A 60 6.72 -9.26 18.06
N THR A 61 6.34 -9.82 16.91
CA THR A 61 6.16 -11.27 16.72
C THR A 61 7.44 -12.00 16.31
N VAL A 62 8.46 -11.26 15.86
CA VAL A 62 9.64 -11.86 15.25
C VAL A 62 10.64 -12.25 16.34
N HIS A 63 10.80 -13.56 16.52
CA HIS A 63 11.78 -14.12 17.45
C HIS A 63 13.13 -14.31 16.74
N LEU A 64 14.16 -13.66 17.25
CA LEU A 64 15.53 -13.80 16.74
C LEU A 64 16.23 -15.02 17.36
N PRO A 65 17.15 -15.67 16.63
CA PRO A 65 17.92 -16.77 17.19
C PRO A 65 18.90 -16.29 18.26
N ASP A 66 19.08 -17.08 19.32
CA ASP A 66 20.07 -16.82 20.38
C ASP A 66 21.51 -17.01 19.90
N LEU A 67 21.71 -17.86 18.88
CA LEU A 67 23.01 -18.19 18.30
C LEU A 67 23.20 -17.47 16.97
N VAL A 68 24.46 -17.21 16.63
CA VAL A 68 24.82 -16.64 15.32
C VAL A 68 24.65 -17.72 14.25
N PRO A 69 23.74 -17.53 13.28
CA PRO A 69 23.58 -18.46 12.18
C PRO A 69 24.67 -18.25 11.12
N ASP A 70 24.92 -19.27 10.29
CA ASP A 70 25.88 -19.17 9.18
C ASP A 70 25.38 -18.24 8.04
N ASP A 71 24.06 -18.08 7.91
CA ASP A 71 23.40 -17.14 7.00
C ASP A 71 22.16 -16.51 7.68
N LEU A 72 21.63 -15.43 7.11
CA LEU A 72 20.44 -14.76 7.60
C LEU A 72 19.22 -15.69 7.62
N THR A 73 18.68 -15.88 8.83
CA THR A 73 17.44 -16.62 9.05
C THR A 73 16.23 -15.85 8.51
N THR A 74 15.13 -16.55 8.25
CA THR A 74 13.86 -15.93 7.83
C THR A 74 13.38 -14.82 8.79
N PRO A 75 13.40 -14.99 10.12
CA PRO A 75 13.16 -13.90 11.07
C PRO A 75 14.07 -12.67 10.89
N GLN A 76 15.36 -12.87 10.66
CA GLN A 76 16.30 -11.76 10.45
C GLN A 76 16.03 -11.02 9.14
N LYS A 77 15.73 -11.74 8.05
CA LYS A 77 15.31 -11.16 6.76
C LYS A 77 14.05 -10.32 6.92
N LEU A 78 13.08 -10.79 7.70
CA LEU A 78 11.85 -10.05 7.98
C LEU A 78 12.11 -8.75 8.77
N ILE A 79 12.99 -8.75 9.76
CA ILE A 79 13.37 -7.53 10.50
C ILE A 79 14.06 -6.51 9.60
N ILE A 80 14.97 -6.97 8.75
CA ILE A 80 15.64 -6.10 7.76
C ILE A 80 14.59 -5.45 6.87
N TRP A 81 13.68 -6.26 6.31
CA TRP A 81 12.61 -5.76 5.47
C TRP A 81 11.72 -4.73 6.18
N LEU A 82 11.30 -5.00 7.43
CA LEU A 82 10.45 -4.09 8.20
C LEU A 82 11.16 -2.78 8.55
N THR A 83 12.47 -2.84 8.78
CA THR A 83 13.30 -1.65 9.02
C THR A 83 13.39 -0.80 7.75
N ASP A 84 13.60 -1.45 6.59
CA ASP A 84 13.62 -0.79 5.29
C ASP A 84 12.26 -0.20 4.93
N ALA A 85 11.17 -0.90 5.23
CA ALA A 85 9.80 -0.43 5.06
C ALA A 85 9.53 0.86 5.84
N LEU A 86 9.91 0.91 7.12
CA LEU A 86 9.79 2.13 7.94
C LEU A 86 10.65 3.27 7.42
N CYS A 87 11.84 2.98 6.91
CA CYS A 87 12.70 3.97 6.27
C CYS A 87 12.09 4.50 4.96
N ASN A 88 11.53 3.61 4.13
CA ASN A 88 10.84 3.93 2.88
C ASN A 88 9.66 4.87 3.14
N ILE A 89 8.79 4.52 4.09
CA ILE A 89 7.61 5.31 4.44
C ILE A 89 7.97 6.72 4.93
N ASN A 90 9.06 6.88 5.68
CA ASN A 90 9.52 8.21 6.10
C ASN A 90 9.99 9.06 4.90
N ARG A 91 10.69 8.45 3.93
CA ARG A 91 11.07 9.12 2.68
C ARG A 91 9.84 9.47 1.85
N GLU A 92 8.87 8.57 1.79
CA GLU A 92 7.63 8.73 1.06
C GLU A 92 6.79 9.89 1.60
N LEU A 93 6.69 10.04 2.93
CA LEU A 93 6.00 11.19 3.52
C LEU A 93 6.65 12.52 3.11
N ALA A 94 7.98 12.59 3.11
CA ALA A 94 8.70 13.78 2.65
C ALA A 94 8.48 14.03 1.14
N PHE A 95 8.45 12.97 0.34
CA PHE A 95 8.11 13.03 -1.08
C PHE A 95 6.68 13.55 -1.29
N PHE A 96 5.68 13.08 -0.54
CA PHE A 96 4.29 13.56 -0.65
C PHE A 96 4.20 15.06 -0.39
N HIS A 97 4.85 15.55 0.68
CA HIS A 97 4.87 16.97 0.99
C HIS A 97 5.51 17.81 -0.12
N LYS A 98 6.66 17.37 -0.64
CA LYS A 98 7.36 18.07 -1.72
C LYS A 98 6.51 18.11 -3.00
N THR A 99 6.03 16.96 -3.45
CA THR A 99 5.25 16.83 -4.69
C THR A 99 3.91 17.55 -4.57
N ALA A 100 3.23 17.48 -3.43
CA ALA A 100 1.98 18.23 -3.24
C ALA A 100 2.20 19.74 -3.30
N ALA A 101 3.30 20.27 -2.76
CA ALA A 101 3.63 21.68 -2.87
C ALA A 101 3.90 22.10 -4.32
N GLU A 102 4.66 21.29 -5.06
CA GLU A 102 5.01 21.53 -6.47
C GLU A 102 3.77 21.55 -7.38
N TYR A 103 2.90 20.55 -7.25
CA TYR A 103 1.72 20.40 -8.10
C TYR A 103 0.45 21.04 -7.53
N ARG A 104 0.54 21.70 -6.37
CA ARG A 104 -0.58 22.37 -5.66
C ARG A 104 -1.71 21.40 -5.29
N LEU A 105 -1.34 20.25 -4.73
CA LEU A 105 -2.28 19.23 -4.25
C LEU A 105 -2.63 19.45 -2.77
N LYS A 106 -3.85 19.09 -2.36
CA LYS A 106 -4.22 19.06 -0.95
C LYS A 106 -3.78 17.73 -0.32
N LEU A 107 -3.26 17.79 0.90
CA LEU A 107 -2.81 16.61 1.69
C LEU A 107 -3.62 16.36 2.97
N ASN A 108 -4.63 17.19 3.23
CA ASN A 108 -5.48 17.07 4.41
C ASN A 108 -6.92 16.83 3.96
N LEU A 109 -7.51 15.78 4.53
CA LEU A 109 -8.96 15.62 4.55
C LEU A 109 -9.59 16.62 5.52
N PRO A 110 -10.89 16.92 5.37
CA PRO A 110 -11.65 17.68 6.36
C PRO A 110 -11.45 17.12 7.77
N ALA A 111 -11.07 18.00 8.70
CA ALA A 111 -10.75 17.65 10.06
C ALA A 111 -11.33 18.67 11.04
N LYS A 112 -11.68 18.20 12.24
CA LYS A 112 -12.13 19.02 13.37
C LYS A 112 -11.23 18.73 14.55
N ASP A 113 -10.75 19.78 15.21
CA ASP A 113 -9.86 19.69 16.37
C ASP A 113 -8.61 18.80 16.13
N GLY A 114 -8.08 18.84 14.90
CA GLY A 114 -6.90 18.06 14.49
C GLY A 114 -7.19 16.59 14.15
N VAL A 115 -8.45 16.16 14.17
CA VAL A 115 -8.87 14.79 13.86
C VAL A 115 -9.70 14.79 12.57
N VAL A 116 -9.32 13.92 11.63
CA VAL A 116 -10.05 13.75 10.36
C VAL A 116 -11.40 13.09 10.64
N GLU A 117 -12.46 13.65 10.07
CA GLU A 117 -13.82 13.11 10.19
C GLU A 117 -13.90 11.72 9.52
N PRO A 118 -14.44 10.68 10.18
CA PRO A 118 -14.50 9.33 9.60
C PRO A 118 -15.22 9.28 8.24
N THR A 119 -16.25 10.08 8.05
CA THR A 119 -17.03 10.18 6.80
C THR A 119 -16.26 10.82 5.64
N ALA A 120 -15.13 11.46 5.92
CA ALA A 120 -14.27 12.06 4.90
C ALA A 120 -13.20 11.09 4.38
N LYS A 121 -13.04 9.91 4.99
CA LYS A 121 -12.06 8.90 4.57
C LYS A 121 -12.66 7.98 3.50
N LEU A 122 -11.79 7.38 2.71
CA LEU A 122 -12.11 6.23 1.88
C LEU A 122 -12.45 5.00 2.74
N GLU A 123 -13.37 4.18 2.28
CA GLU A 123 -13.70 2.90 2.95
C GLU A 123 -12.49 1.96 2.99
N GLY A 124 -11.66 1.96 1.95
CA GLY A 124 -10.38 1.24 1.96
C GLY A 124 -9.47 1.66 3.12
N LEU A 125 -9.41 2.96 3.45
CA LEU A 125 -8.60 3.45 4.57
C LEU A 125 -9.13 2.94 5.91
N HIS A 126 -10.45 2.94 6.13
CA HIS A 126 -11.05 2.34 7.33
C HIS A 126 -10.72 0.85 7.45
N ARG A 127 -10.75 0.12 6.33
CA ARG A 127 -10.40 -1.31 6.31
C ARG A 127 -8.95 -1.54 6.66
N PHE A 128 -8.02 -0.76 6.10
CA PHE A 128 -6.61 -0.88 6.45
C PHE A 128 -6.32 -0.49 7.90
N GLU A 129 -6.92 0.59 8.39
CA GLU A 129 -6.85 0.97 9.80
C GLU A 129 -7.27 -0.19 10.71
N LYS A 130 -8.35 -0.89 10.35
CA LYS A 130 -8.82 -2.08 11.06
C LYS A 130 -7.86 -3.26 10.91
N LEU A 131 -7.42 -3.59 9.69
CA LEU A 131 -6.57 -4.75 9.41
C LEU A 131 -5.24 -4.66 10.15
N PHE A 132 -4.53 -3.54 10.05
CA PHE A 132 -3.27 -3.34 10.76
C PHE A 132 -3.44 -3.29 12.28
N ALA A 133 -4.64 -2.97 12.77
CA ALA A 133 -4.97 -3.02 14.20
C ALA A 133 -5.46 -4.39 14.68
N SER A 134 -5.86 -5.30 13.79
CA SER A 134 -6.57 -6.53 14.16
C SER A 134 -5.72 -7.80 14.13
N PHE A 135 -4.59 -7.84 13.42
CA PHE A 135 -3.77 -9.05 13.45
C PHE A 135 -3.10 -9.21 14.83
N GLU A 136 -3.19 -10.42 15.36
CA GLU A 136 -2.72 -10.76 16.70
C GLU A 136 -1.32 -11.36 16.66
N THR A 137 -0.61 -11.24 17.78
CA THR A 137 0.68 -11.87 18.02
C THR A 137 0.44 -13.18 18.77
N GLY A 138 0.92 -14.32 18.26
CA GLY A 138 0.63 -15.64 18.86
C GLY A 138 1.84 -16.57 18.96
N GLU A 139 1.65 -17.75 19.56
CA GLU A 139 2.63 -18.85 19.63
C GLU A 139 2.47 -19.85 18.48
N GLU A 140 1.68 -19.52 17.46
CA GLU A 140 1.44 -20.38 16.31
C GLU A 140 2.71 -20.57 15.47
N VAL A 141 2.75 -21.66 14.70
CA VAL A 141 3.83 -21.91 13.73
C VAL A 141 3.87 -20.75 12.73
N LEU A 142 5.03 -20.11 12.59
CA LEU A 142 5.18 -18.85 11.85
C LEU A 142 4.22 -17.75 12.36
N PRO A 143 4.45 -17.21 13.57
CA PRO A 143 3.54 -16.24 14.18
C PRO A 143 3.52 -14.88 13.47
N TRP A 144 4.45 -14.68 12.54
CA TRP A 144 4.58 -13.48 11.71
C TRP A 144 3.85 -13.61 10.36
N LEU A 145 3.34 -14.78 9.98
CA LEU A 145 2.87 -15.08 8.62
C LEU A 145 1.75 -14.13 8.17
N GLU A 146 0.71 -13.95 8.98
CA GLU A 146 -0.43 -13.10 8.65
C GLU A 146 -0.01 -11.64 8.44
N GLY A 147 0.88 -11.14 9.31
CA GLY A 147 1.42 -9.79 9.16
C GLY A 147 2.27 -9.66 7.90
N ALA A 148 3.16 -10.62 7.64
CA ALA A 148 3.98 -10.61 6.42
C ALA A 148 3.12 -10.68 5.16
N VAL A 149 2.06 -11.49 5.15
CA VAL A 149 1.09 -11.57 4.04
C VAL A 149 0.32 -10.26 3.90
N LEU A 150 -0.09 -9.60 4.99
CA LEU A 150 -0.73 -8.29 4.94
C LEU A 150 0.16 -7.27 4.23
N PHE A 151 1.42 -7.14 4.67
CA PHE A 151 2.38 -6.23 4.03
C PHE A 151 2.65 -6.61 2.58
N TYR A 152 2.96 -7.89 2.31
CA TYR A 152 3.20 -8.36 0.94
C TYR A 152 2.02 -8.04 0.01
N ALA A 153 0.79 -8.35 0.45
CA ALA A 153 -0.40 -8.17 -0.36
C ALA A 153 -0.64 -6.70 -0.70
N THR A 154 -0.48 -5.79 0.26
CA THR A 154 -0.59 -4.34 0.00
C THR A 154 0.47 -3.90 -1.01
N GLU A 155 1.74 -4.16 -0.73
CA GLU A 155 2.84 -3.69 -1.58
C GLU A 155 2.77 -4.28 -2.99
N LYS A 156 2.34 -5.54 -3.10
CA LYS A 156 2.16 -6.23 -4.37
C LYS A 156 0.99 -5.67 -5.18
N CYS A 157 -0.16 -5.41 -4.54
CA CYS A 157 -1.29 -4.77 -5.22
C CYS A 157 -0.92 -3.37 -5.70
N TYR A 158 -0.20 -2.61 -4.87
CA TYR A 158 0.24 -1.26 -5.20
C TYR A 158 1.23 -1.24 -6.36
N LEU A 159 2.25 -2.10 -6.33
CA LEU A 159 3.22 -2.28 -7.41
C LEU A 159 2.53 -2.63 -8.73
N ASP A 160 1.61 -3.60 -8.72
CA ASP A 160 0.95 -4.05 -9.95
C ASP A 160 -0.05 -3.01 -10.49
N ALA A 161 -0.77 -2.32 -9.61
CA ALA A 161 -1.64 -1.22 -9.97
C ALA A 161 -0.87 -0.13 -10.73
N TRP A 162 0.22 0.37 -10.14
CA TRP A 162 1.01 1.44 -10.72
C TRP A 162 1.83 0.99 -11.93
N THR A 163 2.30 -0.26 -11.96
CA THR A 163 2.96 -0.84 -13.14
C THR A 163 1.98 -0.92 -14.30
N GLY A 164 0.74 -1.35 -14.06
CA GLY A 164 -0.32 -1.35 -15.07
C GLY A 164 -0.62 0.06 -15.61
N VAL A 165 -0.59 1.08 -14.74
CA VAL A 165 -0.72 2.48 -15.18
C VAL A 165 0.47 2.89 -16.04
N LYS A 166 1.71 2.60 -15.61
CA LYS A 166 2.95 2.90 -16.35
C LYS A 166 2.92 2.31 -17.75
N ASP A 167 2.55 1.04 -17.87
CA ASP A 167 2.50 0.32 -19.14
C ASP A 167 1.42 0.87 -20.09
N ALA A 168 0.38 1.51 -19.54
CA ALA A 168 -0.68 2.16 -20.29
C ALA A 168 -0.40 3.64 -20.63
N LEU A 169 0.72 4.23 -20.17
CA LEU A 169 1.06 5.61 -20.49
C LEU A 169 1.41 5.76 -21.97
N GLU A 170 0.96 6.87 -22.57
CA GLU A 170 1.39 7.27 -23.91
C GLU A 170 2.90 7.58 -23.92
N PRO A 171 3.71 6.87 -24.74
CA PRO A 171 5.15 7.10 -24.80
C PRO A 171 5.50 8.51 -25.30
N GLY A 172 6.36 9.22 -24.57
CA GLY A 172 6.87 10.53 -24.98
C GLY A 172 6.00 11.74 -24.62
N LYS A 173 4.83 11.54 -23.98
CA LYS A 173 4.03 12.63 -23.43
C LYS A 173 4.68 13.18 -22.15
N ASP A 174 4.86 14.51 -22.04
CA ASP A 174 5.55 15.16 -20.90
C ASP A 174 4.63 15.53 -19.71
N GLY A 175 3.34 15.20 -19.82
CA GLY A 175 2.33 15.39 -18.77
C GLY A 175 1.90 16.83 -18.54
N SER A 176 2.42 17.82 -19.28
CA SER A 176 2.06 19.24 -19.11
C SER A 176 0.57 19.52 -19.31
N ASP A 177 -0.07 18.76 -20.20
CA ASP A 177 -1.52 18.83 -20.47
C ASP A 177 -2.35 17.86 -19.60
N ASP A 178 -1.74 17.11 -18.68
CA ASP A 178 -2.49 16.22 -17.80
C ASP A 178 -3.33 17.05 -16.80
N ALA A 179 -4.53 16.56 -16.46
CA ALA A 179 -5.49 17.28 -15.61
C ALA A 179 -5.00 17.49 -14.16
N ASP A 180 -3.97 16.76 -13.74
CA ASP A 180 -3.27 16.93 -12.47
C ASP A 180 -2.00 17.81 -12.58
N GLY A 181 -1.71 18.34 -13.77
CA GLY A 181 -0.51 19.10 -14.09
C GLY A 181 0.75 18.24 -14.27
N GLY A 182 0.61 16.94 -14.48
CA GLY A 182 1.71 15.99 -14.68
C GLY A 182 2.17 15.30 -13.39
N ALA A 183 1.47 15.49 -12.26
CA ALA A 183 1.89 14.98 -10.96
C ALA A 183 2.01 13.45 -10.95
N LEU A 184 0.99 12.75 -11.47
CA LEU A 184 1.01 11.29 -11.56
C LEU A 184 2.12 10.81 -12.49
N ARG A 185 2.18 11.36 -13.71
CA ARG A 185 3.12 10.95 -14.75
C ARG A 185 4.59 11.18 -14.38
N ASN A 186 4.90 12.37 -13.86
CA ASN A 186 6.28 12.82 -13.73
C ASN A 186 6.88 12.54 -12.35
N ALA A 187 6.05 12.34 -11.32
CA ALA A 187 6.53 12.14 -9.95
C ALA A 187 6.08 10.80 -9.36
N PHE A 188 4.77 10.56 -9.26
CA PHE A 188 4.23 9.44 -8.50
C PHE A 188 4.42 8.08 -9.17
N ILE A 189 4.05 7.92 -10.44
CA ILE A 189 4.18 6.64 -11.16
C ILE A 189 5.65 6.16 -11.19
N PRO A 190 6.67 6.99 -11.51
CA PRO A 190 8.07 6.55 -11.44
C PRO A 190 8.53 6.13 -10.03
N ASN A 191 7.98 6.75 -8.98
CA ASN A 191 8.35 6.43 -7.60
C ASN A 191 7.88 5.03 -7.16
N TRP A 192 6.77 4.53 -7.69
CA TRP A 192 6.19 3.24 -7.30
C TRP A 192 6.34 2.13 -8.35
N THR A 193 7.14 2.36 -9.40
CA THR A 193 7.35 1.39 -10.49
C THR A 193 8.82 1.25 -10.87
N ASN A 194 9.71 1.67 -9.99
CA ASN A 194 11.15 1.50 -10.13
C ASN A 194 11.61 0.12 -9.61
N ASP A 195 12.82 -0.25 -10.01
CA ASP A 195 13.41 -1.54 -9.68
C ASP A 195 13.62 -1.72 -8.18
N ASP A 196 13.92 -0.65 -7.44
CA ASP A 196 14.12 -0.69 -5.99
C ASP A 196 12.82 -1.09 -5.27
N PHE A 197 11.69 -0.53 -5.69
CA PHE A 197 10.38 -0.89 -5.15
C PHE A 197 10.00 -2.33 -5.50
N TRP A 198 10.24 -2.77 -6.75
CA TRP A 198 10.04 -4.17 -7.12
C TRP A 198 10.89 -5.13 -6.27
N GLN A 199 12.18 -4.81 -6.06
CA GLN A 199 13.08 -5.62 -5.24
C GLN A 199 12.60 -5.69 -3.80
N PHE A 200 12.12 -4.57 -3.24
CA PHE A 200 11.53 -4.50 -1.91
C PHE A 200 10.30 -5.43 -1.79
N VAL A 201 9.36 -5.38 -2.72
CA VAL A 201 8.19 -6.29 -2.70
C VAL A 201 8.63 -7.75 -2.85
N ASN A 202 9.56 -8.03 -3.76
CA ASN A 202 10.07 -9.38 -4.00
C ASN A 202 10.83 -9.95 -2.80
N ALA A 203 11.52 -9.11 -2.00
CA ALA A 203 12.19 -9.55 -0.79
C ALA A 203 11.21 -10.10 0.27
N MET A 204 10.06 -9.46 0.46
CA MET A 204 9.00 -9.99 1.32
C MET A 204 8.44 -11.30 0.76
N ARG A 205 8.19 -11.35 -0.56
CA ARG A 205 7.73 -12.57 -1.24
C ARG A 205 8.64 -13.76 -0.92
N VAL A 206 9.95 -13.60 -1.18
CA VAL A 206 10.96 -14.65 -0.93
C VAL A 206 11.03 -15.02 0.56
N THR A 207 10.89 -14.05 1.45
CA THR A 207 10.87 -14.31 2.91
C THR A 207 9.69 -15.18 3.32
N ILE A 208 8.50 -14.93 2.77
CA ILE A 208 7.31 -15.76 2.99
C ILE A 208 7.53 -17.17 2.44
N GLU A 209 7.98 -17.29 1.18
CA GLU A 209 8.24 -18.59 0.54
C GLU A 209 9.20 -19.45 1.37
N HIS A 210 10.34 -18.88 1.78
CA HIS A 210 11.32 -19.60 2.60
C HIS A 210 10.75 -20.01 3.96
N GLY A 211 10.07 -19.10 4.67
CA GLY A 211 9.50 -19.44 5.98
C GLY A 211 8.45 -20.54 5.92
N VAL A 212 7.58 -20.51 4.89
CA VAL A 212 6.60 -21.58 4.65
C VAL A 212 7.30 -22.89 4.34
N ALA A 213 8.27 -22.91 3.42
CA ALA A 213 9.02 -24.11 3.07
C ALA A 213 9.73 -24.71 4.30
N GLU A 214 10.44 -23.90 5.10
CA GLU A 214 11.11 -24.32 6.32
C GLU A 214 10.14 -24.94 7.34
N ALA A 215 8.95 -24.37 7.52
CA ALA A 215 7.95 -24.88 8.44
C ALA A 215 7.36 -26.22 7.99
N VAL A 216 7.11 -26.37 6.69
CA VAL A 216 6.56 -27.59 6.09
C VAL A 216 7.59 -28.72 6.10
N GLU A 217 8.84 -28.44 5.69
CA GLU A 217 9.94 -29.42 5.70
C GLU A 217 10.27 -29.92 7.11
N ALA A 218 10.18 -29.04 8.11
CA ALA A 218 10.34 -29.39 9.51
C ALA A 218 9.12 -30.13 10.11
N GLY A 219 8.05 -30.34 9.34
CA GLY A 219 6.83 -31.00 9.80
C GLY A 219 6.06 -30.23 10.88
N LYS A 220 6.27 -28.91 10.98
CA LYS A 220 5.63 -28.06 12.00
C LYS A 220 4.20 -27.69 11.64
N ALA A 221 3.91 -27.52 10.36
CA ALA A 221 2.59 -27.24 9.83
C ALA A 221 2.44 -27.81 8.42
N SER A 222 1.21 -28.02 7.97
CA SER A 222 0.94 -28.34 6.56
C SER A 222 0.87 -27.08 5.71
N GLU A 223 1.23 -27.19 4.43
CA GLU A 223 1.10 -26.06 3.49
C GLU A 223 -0.36 -25.58 3.35
N GLU A 224 -1.33 -26.50 3.36
CA GLU A 224 -2.76 -26.17 3.30
C GLU A 224 -3.23 -25.32 4.50
N GLU A 225 -2.73 -25.63 5.70
CA GLU A 225 -3.05 -24.87 6.91
C GLU A 225 -2.49 -23.45 6.84
N LEU A 226 -1.21 -23.30 6.47
CA LEU A 226 -0.57 -22.01 6.29
C LEU A 226 -1.26 -21.19 5.18
N LYS A 227 -1.64 -21.85 4.08
CA LYS A 227 -2.36 -21.22 2.98
C LYS A 227 -3.73 -20.72 3.41
N LYS A 228 -4.47 -21.48 4.22
CA LYS A 228 -5.77 -21.05 4.76
C LYS A 228 -5.64 -19.77 5.60
N ARG A 229 -4.62 -19.68 6.46
CA ARG A 229 -4.32 -18.48 7.27
C ARG A 229 -3.96 -17.28 6.38
N ALA A 230 -3.06 -17.48 5.42
CA ALA A 230 -2.66 -16.44 4.47
C ALA A 230 -3.83 -15.94 3.61
N LEU A 231 -4.69 -16.84 3.10
CA LEU A 231 -5.85 -16.49 2.29
C LEU A 231 -6.87 -15.62 3.05
N ALA A 232 -7.04 -15.87 4.36
CA ALA A 232 -7.93 -15.07 5.18
C ALA A 232 -7.50 -13.60 5.20
N VAL A 233 -6.20 -13.33 5.27
CA VAL A 233 -5.63 -11.98 5.22
C VAL A 233 -5.67 -11.43 3.80
N TRP A 234 -5.17 -12.20 2.82
CA TRP A 234 -5.12 -11.83 1.41
C TRP A 234 -6.47 -11.28 0.91
N ASN A 235 -7.55 -12.01 1.15
CA ASN A 235 -8.89 -11.62 0.71
C ASN A 235 -9.37 -10.30 1.33
N GLN A 236 -8.98 -10.01 2.58
CA GLN A 236 -9.32 -8.74 3.21
C GLN A 236 -8.52 -7.58 2.62
N VAL A 237 -7.26 -7.81 2.24
CA VAL A 237 -6.44 -6.81 1.55
C VAL A 237 -7.01 -6.49 0.18
N LEU A 238 -7.43 -7.49 -0.61
CA LEU A 238 -8.07 -7.24 -1.91
C LEU A 238 -9.31 -6.34 -1.79
N LEU A 239 -10.13 -6.56 -0.75
CA LEU A 239 -11.27 -5.70 -0.47
C LEU A 239 -10.87 -4.28 -0.05
N ALA A 240 -9.82 -4.16 0.78
CA ALA A 240 -9.32 -2.86 1.22
C ALA A 240 -8.75 -2.04 0.05
N GLU A 241 -7.91 -2.65 -0.79
CA GLU A 241 -7.32 -2.04 -1.99
C GLU A 241 -8.38 -1.62 -3.00
N LYS A 242 -9.33 -2.51 -3.31
CA LYS A 242 -10.46 -2.19 -4.21
C LYS A 242 -11.21 -0.94 -3.78
N GLU A 243 -11.40 -0.76 -2.47
CA GLU A 243 -12.12 0.37 -1.89
C GLU A 243 -11.21 1.56 -1.53
N PHE A 244 -9.92 1.49 -1.86
CA PHE A 244 -8.94 2.56 -1.66
C PHE A 244 -8.81 3.48 -2.88
N TRP A 245 -9.39 3.11 -4.03
CA TRP A 245 -9.43 3.97 -5.21
C TRP A 245 -10.64 4.91 -5.16
N PRO A 246 -10.48 6.21 -5.42
CA PRO A 246 -11.59 7.15 -5.37
C PRO A 246 -12.59 6.89 -6.51
N ASP A 247 -13.87 7.09 -6.20
CA ASP A 247 -14.94 7.06 -7.19
C ASP A 247 -14.85 8.29 -8.09
N MET A 248 -14.57 8.08 -9.38
CA MET A 248 -14.38 9.12 -10.38
C MET A 248 -15.68 9.86 -10.77
N THR A 249 -16.84 9.39 -10.29
CA THR A 249 -18.15 10.04 -10.54
C THR A 249 -18.52 11.08 -9.49
N LYS A 250 -17.75 11.17 -8.40
CA LYS A 250 -18.01 12.09 -7.28
C LYS A 250 -17.16 13.35 -7.37
N GLU A 251 -17.62 14.41 -6.73
CA GLU A 251 -16.83 15.61 -6.52
C GLU A 251 -16.15 15.58 -5.15
N TYR A 252 -14.84 15.82 -5.13
CA TYR A 252 -14.06 15.97 -3.91
C TYR A 252 -13.55 17.40 -3.79
N PHE A 253 -13.53 17.94 -2.56
CA PHE A 253 -13.03 19.29 -2.27
C PHE A 253 -13.63 20.41 -3.13
N GLY A 254 -14.95 20.43 -3.34
CA GLY A 254 -15.66 21.38 -4.23
C GLY A 254 -15.20 22.85 -4.15
N GLU A 255 -15.50 23.63 -5.19
CA GLU A 255 -14.98 25.00 -5.43
C GLU A 255 -15.22 26.05 -4.31
N ALA A 256 -15.97 25.72 -3.26
CA ALA A 256 -16.43 26.65 -2.23
C ALA A 256 -15.32 27.29 -1.37
N GLU A 257 -14.09 26.79 -1.37
CA GLU A 257 -12.97 27.37 -0.59
C GLU A 257 -12.13 28.39 -1.37
N SER A 258 -12.45 28.66 -2.65
CA SER A 258 -11.71 29.62 -3.48
C SER A 258 -12.17 31.09 -3.31
N LYS A 259 -13.17 31.36 -2.45
CA LYS A 259 -13.52 32.73 -2.05
C LYS A 259 -12.46 33.27 -1.10
N VAL A 260 -11.39 33.79 -1.69
CA VAL A 260 -10.53 34.82 -1.11
C VAL A 260 -11.44 35.83 -0.40
N ILE A 261 -11.33 35.89 0.92
CA ILE A 261 -11.87 36.99 1.71
C ILE A 261 -11.13 38.24 1.21
N LYS A 262 -11.74 38.95 0.26
CA LYS A 262 -11.38 40.33 -0.02
C LYS A 262 -11.79 41.11 1.23
N PHE A 263 -10.84 41.31 2.14
CA PHE A 263 -10.92 42.44 3.06
C PHE A 263 -10.78 43.69 2.20
N SER A 264 -11.91 44.35 1.92
CA SER A 264 -11.92 45.74 1.52
C SER A 264 -11.59 46.59 2.75
N VAL A 265 -10.66 47.52 2.54
CA VAL A 265 -10.11 48.51 3.48
C VAL A 265 -11.18 49.21 4.31
#